data_AF-A0A914FSC7-F1
#
_entry.id   AF-A0A914FSC7-F1
#
_cell.length_a   1.000
_cell.length_b   1.000
_cell.length_c   1.000
_cell.angle_alpha   90.00
_cell.angle_beta   90.00
_cell.angle_gamma   90.00
#
_symmetry.space_group_name_H-M   'P 1'
#
loop_
_entity.id
_entity.type
_entity.pdbx_description
1 polymer ?
#
loop_
_entity_poly.entity_id
_entity_poly.type
_entity_poly.pdbx_seq_one_letter_code
_entity_poly.pdbx_strand_id
1 'polypeptide(L)' 'MDNEKVERKLSQMILDKKLSGCLHQGEGVLVLFDLAGPDHTYENGVKAIPAMGGILDALYVRARKIH' A
#
# COMPACT_ATOMS: atom_id res chain seq x y z
N MET A 1 1.60 -25.75 -26.39
CA MET A 1 1.12 -25.29 -25.06
C MET A 1 0.44 -23.96 -25.26
N ASP A 2 -0.68 -23.75 -24.61
CA ASP A 2 -1.57 -22.60 -24.84
C ASP A 2 -1.08 -21.42 -23.98
N ASN A 3 -0.23 -20.55 -24.52
CA ASN A 3 0.41 -19.47 -23.77
C ASN A 3 -0.60 -18.57 -23.06
N GLU A 4 -1.77 -18.38 -23.65
CA GLU A 4 -2.88 -17.63 -23.05
C GLU A 4 -3.35 -18.23 -21.72
N LYS A 5 -3.36 -19.56 -21.60
CA LYS A 5 -3.68 -20.24 -20.33
C LYS A 5 -2.64 -19.98 -19.25
N VAL A 6 -1.36 -19.92 -19.62
CA VAL A 6 -0.26 -19.66 -18.70
C VAL A 6 -0.31 -18.22 -18.21
N GLU A 7 -0.45 -17.26 -19.13
CA GLU A 7 -0.58 -15.84 -18.79
C GLU A 7 -1.77 -15.58 -17.88
N ARG A 8 -2.94 -16.14 -18.21
CA ARG A 8 -4.14 -15.96 -17.37
C ARG A 8 -3.95 -16.52 -15.97
N LYS A 9 -3.23 -17.64 -15.83
CA LYS A 9 -2.94 -18.23 -14.52
C LYS A 9 -1.95 -17.38 -13.73
N LEU A 10 -0.91 -16.84 -14.37
CA LEU A 10 0.06 -15.94 -13.74
C LEU A 10 -0.60 -14.64 -13.30
N SER A 11 -1.45 -14.03 -14.14
CA SER A 11 -2.25 -12.87 -13.76
C SER A 11 -3.14 -13.16 -12.55
N GLN A 12 -3.78 -14.33 -12.50
CA GLN A 12 -4.56 -14.75 -11.33
C GLN A 12 -3.69 -14.88 -10.07
N MET A 13 -2.48 -15.42 -10.19
CA MET A 13 -1.56 -15.55 -9.05
C MET A 13 -1.06 -14.20 -8.53
N ILE A 14 -0.88 -13.21 -9.41
CA ILE A 14 -0.55 -11.82 -9.04
C ILE A 14 -1.74 -11.18 -8.31
N LEU A 15 -2.96 -11.32 -8.83
CA LEU A 15 -4.19 -10.79 -8.21
C LEU A 15 -4.46 -11.43 -6.84
N ASP A 16 -4.24 -12.74 -6.72
CA ASP A 16 -4.35 -13.49 -5.45
C ASP A 16 -3.23 -13.16 -4.46
N LYS A 17 -2.27 -12.26 -4.80
CA LYS A 17 -1.08 -11.93 -4.01
C LYS A 17 -0.17 -13.12 -3.72
N LYS A 18 -0.28 -14.20 -4.50
CA LYS A 18 0.61 -15.38 -4.42
C LYS A 18 1.93 -15.15 -5.15
N LEU A 19 1.93 -14.24 -6.12
CA LEU A 19 3.12 -13.72 -6.79
C LEU A 19 3.16 -12.20 -6.62
N SER A 20 4.29 -11.67 -6.16
CA SER A 20 4.55 -10.23 -6.20
C SER A 20 5.30 -9.93 -7.48
N GLY A 21 4.62 -9.31 -8.44
CA GLY A 21 5.18 -9.11 -9.77
C GLY A 21 4.25 -8.38 -10.70
N CYS A 22 4.74 -8.10 -11.91
CA CYS A 22 3.98 -7.56 -13.02
C CYS A 22 4.20 -8.40 -14.27
N LEU A 23 3.11 -8.71 -14.98
CA LEU A 23 3.15 -9.45 -16.25
C LEU A 23 3.02 -8.47 -17.42
N HIS A 24 4.04 -8.40 -18.28
CA HIS A 24 4.00 -7.68 -19.56
C HIS A 24 3.53 -8.63 -20.67
N GLN A 25 2.21 -8.68 -20.88
CA GLN A 25 1.55 -9.58 -21.84
C GLN A 25 1.93 -9.32 -23.31
N GLY A 26 2.38 -8.11 -23.66
CA GLY A 26 2.85 -7.80 -25.02
C GLY A 26 4.25 -8.34 -25.36
N GLU A 27 5.09 -8.59 -24.35
CA GLU A 27 6.47 -9.04 -24.53
C GLU A 27 6.71 -10.46 -23.96
N GLY A 28 5.71 -11.06 -23.31
CA GLY A 28 5.82 -12.37 -22.67
C GLY A 28 6.75 -12.38 -21.45
N VAL A 29 6.96 -11.21 -20.81
CA VAL A 29 7.89 -11.04 -19.69
C VAL A 29 7.14 -10.97 -18.37
N LEU A 30 7.61 -11.74 -17.39
CA LEU A 30 7.18 -11.64 -15.99
C LEU A 30 8.31 -11.04 -15.15
N VAL A 31 8.05 -9.90 -14.51
CA VAL A 31 8.96 -9.27 -13.57
C VAL A 31 8.50 -9.59 -12.16
N LEU A 32 9.36 -10.22 -11.36
CA LEU A 32 9.09 -10.51 -9.96
C LEU A 32 9.73 -9.43 -9.06
N PHE A 33 9.03 -9.11 -7.98
CA PHE A 33 9.51 -8.17 -6.97
C PHE A 33 9.74 -8.92 -5.67
N ASP A 34 10.81 -8.57 -4.96
CA ASP A 34 10.96 -8.97 -3.58
C ASP A 34 9.87 -8.30 -2.74
N LEU A 35 9.25 -9.09 -1.86
CA LEU A 35 8.33 -8.58 -0.86
C LEU A 35 9.14 -7.76 0.15
N ALA A 36 9.17 -6.44 -0.05
CA ALA A 36 9.59 -5.53 1.00
C ALA A 36 8.63 -5.68 2.18
N GLY A 37 9.18 -5.80 3.39
CA GLY A 37 8.38 -5.73 4.61
C GLY A 37 7.60 -4.41 4.68
N PRO A 38 6.51 -4.35 5.47
CA PRO A 38 5.74 -3.12 5.62
C PRO A 38 6.63 -1.95 6.01
N ASP A 39 6.57 -0.85 5.25
CA ASP A 39 7.32 0.37 5.58
C ASP A 39 6.62 1.09 6.74
N HIS A 40 7.15 0.87 7.94
CA HIS A 40 6.67 1.51 9.16
C HIS A 40 6.80 3.05 9.11
N THR A 41 7.68 3.61 8.27
CA THR A 41 7.86 5.07 8.15
C THR A 41 6.62 5.71 7.56
N TYR A 42 6.10 5.13 6.49
CA TYR A 42 4.90 5.63 5.83
C TYR A 42 3.68 5.49 6.75
N GLU A 43 3.52 4.33 7.38
CA GLU A 43 2.43 4.07 8.32
C GLU A 43 2.46 5.05 9.51
N ASN A 44 3.64 5.30 10.07
CA ASN A 44 3.82 6.26 11.16
C ASN A 44 3.57 7.70 10.72
N GLY A 45 3.99 8.08 9.51
CA GLY A 45 3.73 9.40 8.93
C GLY A 45 2.23 9.67 8.77
N VAL A 46 1.47 8.70 8.25
CA VAL A 46 0.01 8.81 8.11
C VAL A 46 -0.67 8.91 9.49
N LYS A 47 -0.22 8.15 10.49
CA LYS A 47 -0.76 8.22 11.87
C LYS A 47 -0.47 9.55 12.57
N ALA A 48 0.59 10.27 12.19
CA ALA A 48 0.92 11.56 12.79
C ALA A 48 -0.12 12.64 12.48
N ILE A 49 -0.74 12.59 11.30
CA ILE A 49 -1.74 13.58 10.86
C ILE A 49 -2.93 13.68 11.84
N PRO A 50 -3.68 12.60 12.16
CA PRO A 50 -4.78 12.68 13.10
C PRO A 50 -4.35 12.98 14.54
N ALA A 51 -3.16 12.53 14.95
CA ALA A 51 -2.62 12.86 16.27
C ALA A 51 -2.40 14.37 16.43
N MET A 52 -1.87 15.03 15.38
CA MET A 52 -1.73 16.49 15.34
C MET A 52 -3.09 17.19 15.44
N GLY A 53 -4.12 16.67 14.75
CA GLY A 53 -5.50 17.16 14.86
C GLY A 53 -6.04 17.14 16.30
N GLY A 54 -5.88 16.02 17.00
CA GLY A 54 -6.30 15.90 18.40
C GLY A 54 -5.57 16.87 19.35
N ILE A 55 -4.30 17.17 19.07
CA ILE A 55 -3.54 18.18 19.83
C ILE A 55 -4.12 19.58 19.59
N LEU A 56 -4.43 19.93 18.34
CA LEU A 56 -5.04 21.21 17.99
C LEU A 56 -6.42 21.38 18.67
N ASP A 57 -7.24 20.33 18.67
CA ASP A 57 -8.54 20.34 19.35
C ASP A 57 -8.39 20.56 20.86
N ALA A 58 -7.43 19.87 21.49
CA ALA A 58 -7.15 20.03 22.92
C ALA A 58 -6.66 21.45 23.25
N LEU A 59 -5.80 22.03 22.41
CA LEU A 59 -5.34 23.41 22.56
C LEU A 59 -6.51 24.39 22.41
N TYR A 60 -7.38 24.17 21.44
CA TYR A 60 -8.56 25.02 21.20
C TYR A 60 -9.54 24.99 22.39
N VAL A 61 -9.78 23.80 22.97
CA VAL A 61 -10.59 23.66 24.19
C VAL A 61 -9.97 24.39 25.38
N ARG A 62 -8.65 24.30 25.56
CA ARG A 62 -7.94 24.99 26.65
C ARG A 62 -7.97 26.50 26.49
N ALA A 63 -7.73 27.01 25.28
CA ALA A 63 -7.76 28.44 25.00
C ALA A 63 -9.14 29.04 25.28
N ARG A 64 -10.22 28.33 24.93
CA ARG A 64 -11.61 28.74 25.22
C ARG A 64 -11.98 28.74 26.71
N LYS A 65 -11.18 28.13 27.60
CA LYS A 65 -11.40 28.16 29.06
C LYS A 65 -10.69 29.33 29.75
N ILE A 66 -9.81 30.05 29.04
CA ILE A 66 -9.00 31.17 29.54
C ILE A 66 -9.63 32.53 29.14
N HIS A 67 -10.76 32.50 28.43
CA HIS A 67 -11.70 33.61 28.23
C HIS A 67 -13.09 33.17 28.71
#